data_AF-A0A836W3V3-F1
#
_entry.id   AF-A0A836W3V3-F1
#
_cell.length_a   1.000
_cell.length_b   1.000
_cell.length_c   1.000
_cell.angle_alpha   90.00
_cell.angle_beta   90.00
_cell.angle_gamma   90.00
#
_symmetry.space_group_name_H-M   'P 1'
#
loop_
_entity.id
_entity.type
_entity.pdbx_description
1 polymer ?
#
loop_
_entity_poly.entity_id
_entity_poly.type
_entity_poly.pdbx_seq_one_letter_code
_entity_poly.pdbx_strand_id
1 'polypeptide(L)'
;MARLEAVKLAILFHDPPWKPWTVLGRLPGLHERLYQVFRDSVDYALRGAGRGSYEELKEELKKGLRVHELQGALFLAVLAGELGRRRVGDAADAAFEALRLLCRRDPSVERADAFSSALDRLVVHAAENALGRKLGTNRLAYKNPFDPELVIVYSSSPSIDRLEEFVRVYAGTVAGLVERACSAGGNHGCSLLLAHAASLLMEHIWYRVFPGQAPPADTRVPGHTVFDHASAAMAMANWFSGARDREAAPRGYLVVADLASVQSWIGEARRLRDMWAASWLASFLAWRTVEPLVERYGPDVLLQPPARLHPFYTAWLLSKLGFRKWSDLEKGARESRAVDVLRRVLEPWFQGWPVDPTVPSRAVLVLPPEAGSRDEIERLVAAGYSGAWRSIASELAGYVEELVESLKQNTSLVGKHRELR
;
A
#
# COMPACT_ATOMS: atom_id res chain seq x y z
N MET A 1 6.00 -13.98 -9.68
CA MET A 1 5.52 -12.73 -9.05
C MET A 1 4.61 -13.05 -7.86
N ALA A 2 3.67 -14.00 -7.99
CA ALA A 2 2.86 -14.58 -6.90
C ALA A 2 3.53 -14.71 -5.52
N ARG A 3 4.77 -15.24 -5.44
CA ARG A 3 5.49 -15.38 -4.16
C ARG A 3 5.85 -14.04 -3.52
N LEU A 4 6.30 -13.05 -4.29
CA LEU A 4 6.66 -11.73 -3.75
C LEU A 4 5.41 -11.04 -3.16
N GLU A 5 4.28 -11.12 -3.85
CA GLU A 5 2.99 -10.59 -3.38
C GLU A 5 2.58 -11.29 -2.07
N ALA A 6 2.70 -12.62 -2.00
CA ALA A 6 2.42 -13.39 -0.79
C ALA A 6 3.34 -13.03 0.39
N VAL A 7 4.64 -12.81 0.16
CA VAL A 7 5.58 -12.35 1.20
C VAL A 7 5.16 -10.96 1.72
N LYS A 8 4.80 -10.03 0.82
CA LYS A 8 4.36 -8.68 1.20
C LYS A 8 3.05 -8.70 1.99
N LEU A 9 2.08 -9.53 1.57
CA LEU A 9 0.86 -9.75 2.34
C LEU A 9 1.16 -10.36 3.71
N ALA A 10 2.06 -11.34 3.82
CA ALA A 10 2.45 -11.89 5.11
C ALA A 10 3.04 -10.80 6.02
N ILE A 11 3.91 -9.94 5.50
CA ILE A 11 4.49 -8.81 6.23
C ILE A 11 3.43 -7.79 6.64
N LEU A 12 2.50 -7.43 5.76
CA LEU A 12 1.45 -6.45 6.08
C LEU A 12 0.58 -6.89 7.27
N PHE A 13 0.41 -8.21 7.47
CA PHE A 13 -0.47 -8.77 8.50
C PHE A 13 0.24 -9.35 9.72
N HIS A 14 1.54 -9.65 9.66
CA HIS A 14 2.24 -10.27 10.80
C HIS A 14 2.22 -9.40 12.07
N ASP A 15 2.23 -8.08 11.87
CA ASP A 15 2.09 -7.06 12.91
C ASP A 15 0.78 -6.30 12.68
N PRO A 16 -0.35 -6.77 13.24
CA PRO A 16 -1.62 -6.09 13.05
C PRO A 16 -1.60 -4.70 13.72
N PRO A 17 -2.45 -3.74 13.29
CA PRO A 17 -2.43 -2.39 13.82
C PRO A 17 -2.60 -2.28 15.34
N TRP A 18 -3.28 -3.25 15.96
CA TRP A 18 -3.50 -3.31 17.40
C TRP A 18 -2.40 -4.05 18.19
N LYS A 19 -1.32 -4.50 17.53
CA LYS A 19 -0.15 -5.15 18.15
C LYS A 19 0.29 -4.49 19.46
N PRO A 20 0.40 -3.15 19.57
CA PRO A 20 1.01 -2.54 20.74
C PRO A 20 0.19 -2.76 22.01
N TRP A 21 -1.15 -2.79 21.89
CA TRP A 21 -2.02 -3.11 23.02
C TRP A 21 -1.98 -4.59 23.37
N THR A 22 -1.83 -5.48 22.39
CA THR A 22 -1.64 -6.93 22.63
C THR A 22 -0.33 -7.22 23.36
N VAL A 23 0.78 -6.59 22.93
CA VAL A 23 2.10 -6.74 23.58
C VAL A 23 2.06 -6.30 25.04
N LEU A 24 1.25 -5.29 25.37
CA LEU A 24 1.04 -4.81 26.74
C LEU A 24 -0.04 -5.59 27.52
N GLY A 25 -0.57 -6.68 26.96
CA GLY A 25 -1.61 -7.50 27.62
C GLY A 25 -2.98 -6.81 27.76
N ARG A 26 -3.24 -5.75 27.00
CA ARG A 26 -4.48 -4.94 27.10
C ARG A 26 -5.64 -5.45 26.23
N LEU A 27 -5.43 -6.52 25.47
CA LEU A 27 -6.43 -7.15 24.60
C LEU A 27 -6.57 -8.66 24.87
N PRO A 28 -6.86 -9.08 26.12
CA PRO A 28 -7.06 -10.50 26.44
C PRO A 28 -8.29 -11.03 25.69
N GLY A 29 -8.25 -12.28 25.23
CA GLY A 29 -9.40 -12.92 24.57
C GLY A 29 -9.65 -12.53 23.11
N LEU A 30 -8.88 -11.59 22.54
CA LEU A 30 -9.13 -11.08 21.18
C LEU A 30 -8.98 -12.18 20.11
N HIS A 31 -7.99 -13.07 20.23
CA HIS A 31 -7.78 -14.11 19.22
C HIS A 31 -8.90 -15.15 19.24
N GLU A 32 -9.41 -15.53 20.42
CA GLU A 32 -10.59 -16.38 20.56
C GLU A 32 -11.82 -15.70 19.98
N ARG A 33 -12.00 -14.40 20.24
CA ARG A 33 -13.13 -13.64 19.68
C ARG A 33 -13.08 -13.60 18.15
N LEU A 34 -11.94 -13.28 17.56
CA LEU A 34 -11.76 -13.27 16.11
C LEU A 34 -12.06 -14.65 15.50
N TYR A 35 -11.55 -15.72 16.11
CA TYR A 35 -11.86 -17.07 15.64
C TYR A 35 -13.34 -17.42 15.75
N GLN A 36 -13.99 -17.13 16.89
CA GLN A 36 -15.41 -17.43 17.10
C GLN A 36 -16.31 -16.73 16.08
N VAL A 37 -16.04 -15.44 15.82
CA VAL A 37 -16.84 -14.61 14.93
C VAL A 37 -16.64 -14.98 13.47
N PHE A 38 -15.41 -15.30 13.08
CA PHE A 38 -15.03 -15.55 11.68
C PHE A 38 -14.69 -17.01 11.42
N ARG A 39 -15.22 -17.94 12.23
CA ARG A 39 -14.86 -19.37 12.23
C ARG A 39 -14.83 -19.95 10.82
N ASP A 40 -15.93 -19.79 10.08
CA ASP A 40 -16.06 -20.36 8.75
C ASP A 40 -15.02 -19.79 7.77
N SER A 41 -14.61 -18.52 7.94
CA SER A 41 -13.65 -17.87 7.03
C SER A 41 -12.25 -18.35 7.35
N VAL A 42 -11.93 -18.39 8.63
CA VAL A 42 -10.65 -18.86 9.14
C VAL A 42 -10.46 -20.34 8.79
N ASP A 43 -11.42 -21.21 9.12
CA ASP A 43 -11.30 -22.65 8.86
C ASP A 43 -11.18 -22.94 7.36
N TYR A 44 -11.91 -22.20 6.52
CA TYR A 44 -11.79 -22.33 5.07
C TYR A 44 -10.40 -21.91 4.58
N ALA A 45 -9.87 -20.78 5.06
CA ALA A 45 -8.56 -20.29 4.68
C ALA A 45 -7.41 -21.18 5.17
N LEU A 46 -7.51 -21.73 6.38
CA LEU A 46 -6.50 -22.66 6.91
C LEU A 46 -6.41 -23.92 6.07
N ARG A 47 -7.56 -24.50 5.69
CA ARG A 47 -7.60 -25.63 4.75
C ARG A 47 -6.97 -25.25 3.41
N GLY A 48 -7.30 -24.08 2.86
CA GLY A 48 -6.71 -23.58 1.61
C GLY A 48 -5.20 -23.41 1.66
N ALA A 49 -4.65 -22.98 2.80
CA ALA A 49 -3.21 -22.82 3.03
C ALA A 49 -2.47 -24.15 3.29
N GLY A 50 -3.18 -25.29 3.29
CA GLY A 50 -2.62 -26.59 3.69
C GLY A 50 -2.17 -26.59 5.15
N ARG A 51 -2.89 -25.86 6.01
CA ARG A 51 -2.70 -25.81 7.46
C ARG A 51 -3.86 -26.53 8.14
N GLY A 52 -3.62 -27.01 9.35
CA GLY A 52 -4.66 -27.67 10.13
C GLY A 52 -5.54 -26.66 10.87
N SER A 53 -6.03 -27.05 12.04
CA SER A 53 -7.08 -26.30 12.74
C SER A 53 -6.59 -25.02 13.45
N TYR A 54 -7.52 -24.18 13.88
CA TYR A 54 -7.23 -23.08 14.80
C TYR A 54 -6.50 -23.56 16.07
N GLU A 55 -6.85 -24.73 16.59
CA GLU A 55 -6.17 -25.30 17.76
C GLU A 55 -4.69 -25.60 17.46
N GLU A 56 -4.35 -26.07 16.27
CA GLU A 56 -2.95 -26.26 15.88
C GLU A 56 -2.17 -24.94 15.82
N LEU A 57 -2.78 -23.87 15.28
CA LEU A 57 -2.17 -22.53 15.31
C LEU A 57 -2.01 -22.00 16.74
N LYS A 58 -2.97 -22.30 17.63
CA LYS A 58 -2.87 -21.94 19.04
C LYS A 58 -1.74 -22.71 19.73
N GLU A 59 -1.52 -23.97 19.39
CA GLU A 59 -0.37 -24.73 19.88
C GLU A 59 0.97 -24.12 19.41
N GLU A 60 1.01 -23.42 18.27
CA GLU A 60 2.21 -22.67 17.86
C GLU A 60 2.55 -21.52 18.83
N LEU A 61 1.57 -20.94 19.56
CA LEU A 61 1.87 -19.98 20.64
C LEU A 61 2.77 -20.60 21.71
N LYS A 62 2.53 -21.85 22.07
CA LYS A 62 3.36 -22.59 23.03
C LYS A 62 4.76 -22.88 22.47
N LYS A 63 4.89 -22.92 21.14
CA LYS A 63 6.14 -23.14 20.41
C LYS A 63 6.84 -21.82 20.02
N GLY A 64 6.39 -20.68 20.54
CA GLY A 64 7.06 -19.39 20.40
C GLY A 64 6.46 -18.43 19.37
N LEU A 65 5.28 -18.71 18.82
CA LEU A 65 4.49 -17.69 18.12
C LEU A 65 3.98 -16.67 19.14
N ARG A 66 4.09 -15.37 18.83
CA ARG A 66 3.63 -14.31 19.71
C ARG A 66 2.12 -14.11 19.53
N VAL A 67 1.43 -13.71 20.59
CA VAL A 67 -0.05 -13.55 20.57
C VAL A 67 -0.51 -12.57 19.46
N HIS A 68 0.24 -11.50 19.20
CA HIS A 68 -0.08 -10.57 18.11
C HIS A 68 0.15 -11.17 16.72
N GLU A 69 1.13 -12.07 16.55
CA GLU A 69 1.36 -12.77 15.28
C GLU A 69 0.21 -13.75 14.99
N LEU A 70 -0.32 -14.44 16.01
CA LEU A 70 -1.53 -15.25 15.86
C LEU A 70 -2.74 -14.38 15.48
N GLN A 71 -2.92 -13.23 16.13
CA GLN A 71 -4.00 -12.29 15.78
C GLN A 71 -3.85 -11.77 14.34
N GLY A 72 -2.62 -11.51 13.89
CA GLY A 72 -2.29 -11.16 12.52
C GLY A 72 -2.63 -12.29 11.52
N ALA A 73 -2.25 -13.53 11.86
CA ALA A 73 -2.58 -14.73 11.07
C ALA A 73 -4.11 -14.90 10.92
N LEU A 74 -4.86 -14.74 12.02
CA LEU A 74 -6.32 -14.79 11.99
C LEU A 74 -6.89 -13.69 11.11
N PHE A 75 -6.38 -12.47 11.22
CA PHE A 75 -6.84 -11.35 10.39
C PHE A 75 -6.61 -11.64 8.89
N LEU A 76 -5.42 -12.13 8.52
CA LEU A 76 -5.13 -12.55 7.15
C LEU A 76 -6.02 -13.72 6.71
N ALA A 77 -6.31 -14.67 7.59
CA ALA A 77 -7.20 -15.80 7.31
C ALA A 77 -8.64 -15.35 7.04
N VAL A 78 -9.15 -14.30 7.72
CA VAL A 78 -10.44 -13.70 7.40
C VAL A 78 -10.46 -13.15 5.97
N LEU A 79 -9.44 -12.37 5.58
CA LEU A 79 -9.33 -11.85 4.22
C LEU A 79 -9.20 -12.97 3.18
N ALA A 80 -8.34 -13.95 3.42
CA ALA A 80 -8.15 -15.10 2.52
C ALA A 80 -9.45 -15.91 2.37
N GLY A 81 -10.20 -16.08 3.45
CA GLY A 81 -11.50 -16.74 3.45
C GLY A 81 -12.54 -16.00 2.60
N GLU A 82 -12.62 -14.67 2.75
CA GLU A 82 -13.49 -13.83 1.91
C GLU A 82 -13.11 -13.91 0.42
N LEU A 83 -11.82 -13.84 0.09
CA LEU A 83 -11.32 -13.93 -1.29
C LEU A 83 -11.64 -15.30 -1.92
N GLY A 84 -11.37 -16.39 -1.21
CA GLY A 84 -11.59 -17.73 -1.75
C GLY A 84 -13.07 -18.08 -1.93
N ARG A 85 -13.95 -17.63 -1.03
CA ARG A 85 -15.42 -17.80 -1.23
C ARG A 85 -15.96 -17.04 -2.43
N ARG A 86 -15.43 -15.84 -2.67
CA ARG A 86 -15.74 -15.02 -3.85
C ARG A 86 -15.07 -15.53 -5.14
N ARG A 87 -14.16 -16.50 -5.04
CA ARG A 87 -13.40 -17.08 -6.16
C ARG A 87 -12.63 -16.01 -6.95
N VAL A 88 -11.96 -15.10 -6.24
CA VAL A 88 -11.26 -13.95 -6.82
C VAL A 88 -9.92 -14.36 -7.43
N GLY A 89 -9.95 -14.91 -8.64
CA GLY A 89 -8.77 -15.20 -9.46
C GLY A 89 -7.61 -15.84 -8.68
N ASP A 90 -6.39 -15.37 -8.94
CA ASP A 90 -5.16 -15.76 -8.24
C ASP A 90 -4.95 -15.00 -6.91
N ALA A 91 -5.85 -14.08 -6.53
CA ALA A 91 -5.74 -13.32 -5.27
C ALA A 91 -5.95 -14.21 -4.04
N ALA A 92 -6.87 -15.17 -4.13
CA ALA A 92 -7.10 -16.14 -3.06
C ALA A 92 -5.85 -17.00 -2.81
N ASP A 93 -5.21 -17.48 -3.89
CA ASP A 93 -3.98 -18.28 -3.81
C ASP A 93 -2.83 -17.50 -3.18
N ALA A 94 -2.65 -16.23 -3.56
CA ALA A 94 -1.66 -15.35 -2.95
C ALA A 94 -1.91 -15.14 -1.44
N ALA A 95 -3.17 -15.00 -1.02
CA ALA A 95 -3.52 -14.85 0.39
C ALA A 95 -3.34 -16.16 1.19
N PHE A 96 -3.63 -17.32 0.60
CA PHE A 96 -3.36 -18.63 1.22
C PHE A 96 -1.86 -18.88 1.35
N GLU A 97 -1.07 -18.54 0.34
CA GLU A 97 0.39 -18.63 0.42
C GLU A 97 0.94 -17.66 1.48
N ALA A 98 0.44 -16.43 1.55
CA ALA A 98 0.83 -15.47 2.58
C ALA A 98 0.56 -16.01 4.00
N LEU A 99 -0.62 -16.60 4.22
CA LEU A 99 -0.97 -17.25 5.49
C LEU A 99 -0.02 -18.42 5.78
N ARG A 100 0.27 -19.24 4.77
CA ARG A 100 1.24 -20.34 4.90
C ARG A 100 2.63 -19.83 5.27
N LEU A 101 3.13 -18.76 4.65
CA LEU A 101 4.45 -18.18 4.94
C LEU A 101 4.51 -17.66 6.38
N LEU A 102 3.48 -16.96 6.84
CA LEU A 102 3.39 -16.44 8.20
C LEU A 102 3.40 -17.57 9.24
N CYS A 103 2.54 -18.59 9.09
CA CYS A 103 2.50 -19.73 10.01
C CYS A 103 3.74 -20.65 9.91
N ARG A 104 4.64 -20.44 8.95
CA ARG A 104 5.92 -21.19 8.84
C ARG A 104 7.09 -20.35 9.30
N ARG A 105 6.87 -19.07 9.60
CA ARG A 105 7.93 -18.10 9.85
C ARG A 105 8.94 -18.11 8.69
N ASP A 106 8.43 -17.99 7.47
CA ASP A 106 9.26 -18.07 6.27
C ASP A 106 10.43 -17.06 6.37
N PRO A 107 11.67 -17.49 6.05
CA PRO A 107 12.83 -16.62 6.17
C PRO A 107 12.72 -15.30 5.40
N SER A 108 11.97 -15.26 4.29
CA SER A 108 11.76 -14.04 3.52
C SER A 108 11.05 -12.96 4.34
N VAL A 109 10.05 -13.36 5.14
CA VAL A 109 9.28 -12.48 6.02
C VAL A 109 10.14 -12.06 7.21
N GLU A 110 10.80 -13.01 7.87
CA GLU A 110 11.62 -12.73 9.06
C GLU A 110 12.83 -11.85 8.76
N ARG A 111 13.48 -12.06 7.60
CA ARG A 111 14.62 -11.22 7.18
C ARG A 111 14.18 -9.81 6.85
N ALA A 112 13.07 -9.65 6.14
CA ALA A 112 12.54 -8.33 5.81
C ALA A 112 12.16 -7.54 7.08
N ASP A 113 11.46 -8.16 8.04
CA ASP A 113 11.13 -7.57 9.34
C ASP A 113 12.38 -7.23 10.18
N ALA A 114 13.33 -8.15 10.24
CA ALA A 114 14.56 -7.94 11.01
C ALA A 114 15.43 -6.83 10.41
N PHE A 115 15.52 -6.75 9.09
CA PHE A 115 16.31 -5.75 8.40
C PHE A 115 15.68 -4.36 8.49
N SER A 116 14.36 -4.23 8.34
CA SER A 116 13.68 -2.93 8.44
C SER A 116 13.79 -2.29 9.82
N SER A 117 13.89 -3.11 10.88
CA SER A 117 13.98 -2.68 12.29
C SER A 117 15.38 -2.84 12.90
N ALA A 118 16.42 -3.00 12.07
CA ALA A 118 17.77 -3.30 12.55
C ALA A 118 18.35 -2.20 13.46
N LEU A 119 18.12 -0.93 13.12
CA LEU A 119 18.59 0.21 13.92
C LEU A 119 17.89 0.28 15.28
N ASP A 120 16.57 0.09 15.33
CA ASP A 120 15.83 0.10 16.60
C ASP A 120 16.30 -1.04 17.51
N ARG A 121 16.51 -2.23 16.95
CA ARG A 121 17.03 -3.38 17.71
C ARG A 121 18.43 -3.13 18.24
N LEU A 122 19.30 -2.48 17.46
CA LEU A 122 20.64 -2.11 17.89
C LEU A 122 20.58 -1.14 19.08
N VAL A 123 19.75 -0.10 18.99
CA VAL A 123 19.56 0.90 20.06
C VAL A 123 18.98 0.26 21.32
N VAL A 124 17.95 -0.57 21.18
CA VAL A 124 17.34 -1.31 22.30
C VAL A 124 18.37 -2.21 22.97
N HIS A 125 19.13 -2.98 22.19
CA HIS A 125 20.11 -3.91 22.74
C HIS A 125 21.24 -3.17 23.48
N ALA A 126 21.75 -2.07 22.91
CA ALA A 126 22.74 -1.24 23.56
C ALA A 126 22.23 -0.68 24.91
N ALA A 127 20.98 -0.20 24.93
CA ALA A 127 20.35 0.29 26.16
C ALA A 127 20.12 -0.81 27.20
N GLU A 128 19.64 -1.99 26.80
CA GLU A 128 19.46 -3.15 27.69
C GLU A 128 20.79 -3.60 28.31
N ASN A 129 21.86 -3.66 27.52
CA ASN A 129 23.20 -4.02 27.99
C ASN A 129 23.73 -2.98 28.99
N ALA A 130 23.57 -1.69 28.70
CA ALA A 130 24.00 -0.61 29.59
C ALA A 130 23.23 -0.61 30.93
N LEU A 131 21.96 -0.98 30.92
CA LEU A 131 21.11 -1.02 32.12
C LEU A 131 21.19 -2.36 32.88
N GLY A 132 21.79 -3.40 32.29
CA GLY A 132 21.81 -4.74 32.86
C GLY A 132 20.42 -5.39 33.00
N ARG A 133 19.41 -4.90 32.27
CA ARG A 133 18.03 -5.41 32.33
C ARG A 133 17.30 -5.19 31.02
N LYS A 134 16.26 -6.00 30.77
CA LYS A 134 15.36 -5.84 29.62
C LYS A 134 14.55 -4.56 29.71
N LEU A 135 14.36 -3.90 28.56
CA LEU A 135 13.50 -2.74 28.45
C LEU A 135 12.04 -3.19 28.37
N GLY A 136 11.21 -2.66 29.25
CA GLY A 136 9.78 -2.86 29.25
C GLY A 136 9.08 -1.54 29.56
N THR A 137 7.89 -1.36 29.00
CA THR A 137 7.02 -0.23 29.32
C THR A 137 5.62 -0.73 29.58
N ASN A 138 4.94 -0.14 30.56
CA ASN A 138 3.49 -0.30 30.73
C ASN A 138 2.71 0.88 30.12
N ARG A 139 3.43 1.92 29.68
CA ARG A 139 2.86 3.13 29.06
C ARG A 139 2.96 2.99 27.55
N LEU A 140 1.81 3.00 26.90
CA LEU A 140 1.74 3.07 25.44
C LEU A 140 1.76 4.54 25.02
N ALA A 141 2.72 4.88 24.17
CA ALA A 141 2.83 6.21 23.61
C ALA A 141 3.35 6.12 22.17
N TYR A 142 3.13 7.18 21.41
CA TYR A 142 3.80 7.46 20.15
C TYR A 142 4.58 8.76 20.31
N LYS A 143 5.85 8.77 19.89
CA LYS A 143 6.72 9.94 19.93
C LYS A 143 6.96 10.41 18.50
N ASN A 144 6.93 11.72 18.28
CA ASN A 144 7.29 12.26 16.99
C ASN A 144 8.80 11.98 16.71
N PRO A 145 9.15 11.47 15.52
CA PRO A 145 10.54 11.12 15.19
C PRO A 145 11.47 12.34 15.03
N PHE A 146 10.92 13.54 14.77
CA PHE A 146 11.69 14.77 14.61
C PHE A 146 11.74 15.62 15.88
N ASP A 147 10.70 15.54 16.71
CA ASP A 147 10.63 16.21 18.01
C ASP A 147 10.15 15.23 19.10
N PRO A 148 11.09 14.54 19.78
CA PRO A 148 10.75 13.52 20.78
C PRO A 148 9.98 14.02 22.02
N GLU A 149 9.87 15.34 22.21
CA GLU A 149 9.05 15.97 23.25
C GLU A 149 7.55 15.96 22.90
N LEU A 150 7.21 15.87 21.61
CA LEU A 150 5.84 15.70 21.15
C LEU A 150 5.41 14.24 21.30
N VAL A 151 4.61 13.97 22.32
CA VAL A 151 4.18 12.61 22.70
C VAL A 151 2.67 12.49 22.72
N ILE A 152 2.15 11.50 21.98
CA ILE A 152 0.75 11.04 22.09
C ILE A 152 0.72 9.87 23.06
N VAL A 153 -0.10 9.95 24.10
CA VAL A 153 -0.22 8.90 25.12
C VAL A 153 -1.57 8.21 24.99
N TYR A 154 -1.57 6.88 24.96
CA TYR A 154 -2.78 6.09 24.83
C TYR A 154 -3.23 5.57 26.21
N SER A 155 -4.25 6.22 26.75
CA SER A 155 -4.86 5.89 28.04
C SER A 155 -5.75 4.65 27.97
N SER A 156 -6.39 4.38 26.84
CA SER A 156 -7.27 3.23 26.63
C SER A 156 -6.81 2.34 25.46
N SER A 157 -7.27 1.10 25.49
CA SER A 157 -7.20 0.18 24.34
C SER A 157 -8.43 0.31 23.45
N PRO A 158 -8.30 0.03 22.14
CA PRO A 158 -9.46 -0.30 21.31
C PRO A 158 -10.33 -1.36 21.98
N SER A 159 -11.65 -1.21 21.90
CA SER A 159 -12.54 -2.30 22.33
C SER A 159 -12.47 -3.46 21.32
N ILE A 160 -12.62 -4.68 21.83
CA ILE A 160 -12.59 -5.89 21.00
C ILE A 160 -13.69 -5.85 19.93
N ASP A 161 -14.89 -5.35 20.25
CA ASP A 161 -15.99 -5.23 19.28
C ASP A 161 -15.63 -4.30 18.10
N ARG A 162 -14.92 -3.19 18.37
CA ARG A 162 -14.48 -2.28 17.30
C ARG A 162 -13.33 -2.87 16.48
N LEU A 163 -12.46 -3.69 17.08
CA LEU A 163 -11.43 -4.43 16.35
C LEU A 163 -12.07 -5.50 15.44
N GLU A 164 -13.10 -6.19 15.92
CA GLU A 164 -13.90 -7.10 15.12
C GLU A 164 -14.56 -6.38 13.93
N GLU A 165 -15.17 -5.22 14.17
CA GLU A 165 -15.74 -4.38 13.12
C GLU A 165 -14.67 -3.96 12.10
N PHE A 166 -13.49 -3.53 12.57
CA PHE A 166 -12.36 -3.18 11.71
C PHE A 166 -11.96 -4.35 10.80
N VAL A 167 -11.77 -5.56 11.37
CA VAL A 167 -11.42 -6.76 10.60
C VAL A 167 -12.48 -7.07 9.54
N ARG A 168 -13.77 -7.00 9.91
CA ARG A 168 -14.89 -7.25 9.00
C ARG A 168 -14.94 -6.23 7.85
N VAL A 169 -14.85 -4.94 8.18
CA VAL A 169 -14.90 -3.84 7.21
C VAL A 169 -13.70 -3.91 6.29
N TYR A 170 -12.50 -4.12 6.82
CA TYR A 170 -11.28 -4.21 6.03
C TYR A 170 -11.32 -5.39 5.06
N ALA A 171 -11.54 -6.61 5.57
CA ALA A 171 -11.52 -7.83 4.75
C ALA A 171 -12.60 -7.79 3.66
N GLY A 172 -13.82 -7.38 4.00
CA GLY A 172 -14.92 -7.26 3.05
C GLY A 172 -14.69 -6.16 2.00
N THR A 173 -14.06 -5.04 2.39
CA THR A 173 -13.74 -3.94 1.47
C THR A 173 -12.66 -4.35 0.48
N VAL A 174 -11.53 -4.87 0.96
CA VAL A 174 -10.43 -5.30 0.10
C VAL A 174 -10.89 -6.40 -0.86
N ALA A 175 -11.53 -7.46 -0.34
CA ALA A 175 -12.01 -8.56 -1.18
C ALA A 175 -13.04 -8.09 -2.22
N GLY A 176 -14.01 -7.25 -1.84
CA GLY A 176 -15.03 -6.74 -2.76
C GLY A 176 -14.49 -5.81 -3.84
N LEU A 177 -13.45 -5.01 -3.55
CA LEU A 177 -12.80 -4.16 -4.55
C LEU A 177 -12.00 -4.97 -5.56
N VAL A 178 -11.22 -5.95 -5.10
CA VAL A 178 -10.42 -6.82 -5.99
C VAL A 178 -11.34 -7.70 -6.83
N GLU A 179 -12.38 -8.29 -6.25
CA GLU A 179 -13.41 -9.05 -6.98
C GLU A 179 -14.00 -8.22 -8.12
N ARG A 180 -14.50 -7.02 -7.82
CA ARG A 180 -15.10 -6.13 -8.81
C ARG A 180 -14.15 -5.85 -9.97
N ALA A 181 -12.90 -5.50 -9.67
CA ALA A 181 -11.92 -5.15 -10.69
C ALA A 181 -11.52 -6.35 -11.55
N CYS A 182 -11.38 -7.53 -10.95
CA CYS A 182 -11.03 -8.76 -11.65
C CYS A 182 -12.17 -9.31 -12.52
N SER A 183 -13.41 -9.24 -12.03
CA SER A 183 -14.58 -9.66 -12.82
C SER A 183 -14.84 -8.78 -14.04
N ALA A 184 -14.35 -7.54 -14.04
CA ALA A 184 -14.48 -6.61 -15.16
C ALA A 184 -13.49 -6.90 -16.33
N GLY A 185 -12.71 -7.98 -16.27
CA GLY A 185 -11.77 -8.35 -17.33
C GLY A 185 -10.53 -7.46 -17.40
N GLY A 186 -10.11 -6.87 -16.29
CA GLY A 186 -8.91 -6.03 -16.24
C GLY A 186 -7.62 -6.81 -16.55
N ASN A 187 -6.64 -6.13 -17.16
CA ASN A 187 -5.35 -6.73 -17.55
C ASN A 187 -4.36 -6.95 -16.38
N HIS A 188 -4.78 -6.78 -15.12
CA HIS A 188 -3.90 -6.89 -13.94
C HIS A 188 -4.13 -8.21 -13.24
N GLY A 189 -3.05 -8.87 -12.80
CA GLY A 189 -3.16 -10.02 -11.91
C GLY A 189 -3.91 -9.64 -10.63
N CYS A 190 -4.86 -10.46 -10.20
CA CYS A 190 -5.68 -10.17 -9.02
C CYS A 190 -4.85 -10.19 -7.74
N SER A 191 -3.86 -11.06 -7.68
CA SER A 191 -2.83 -11.14 -6.62
C SER A 191 -2.06 -9.83 -6.42
N LEU A 192 -1.58 -9.23 -7.51
CA LEU A 192 -0.89 -7.95 -7.49
C LEU A 192 -1.83 -6.81 -7.09
N LEU A 193 -3.03 -6.77 -7.66
CA LEU A 193 -4.05 -5.78 -7.30
C LEU A 193 -4.45 -5.89 -5.82
N LEU A 194 -4.53 -7.11 -5.28
CA LEU A 194 -4.75 -7.37 -3.88
C LEU A 194 -3.66 -6.73 -3.01
N ALA A 195 -2.38 -6.92 -3.35
CA ALA A 195 -1.28 -6.33 -2.59
C ALA A 195 -1.36 -4.78 -2.58
N HIS A 196 -1.68 -4.16 -3.72
CA HIS A 196 -1.88 -2.71 -3.82
C HIS A 196 -3.06 -2.21 -2.98
N ALA A 197 -4.22 -2.86 -3.10
CA ALA A 197 -5.45 -2.47 -2.40
C ALA A 197 -5.32 -2.69 -0.88
N ALA A 198 -4.76 -3.82 -0.46
CA ALA A 198 -4.56 -4.15 0.94
C ALA A 198 -3.62 -3.14 1.61
N SER A 199 -2.49 -2.82 0.95
CA SER A 199 -1.50 -1.87 1.46
C SER A 199 -2.07 -0.45 1.58
N LEU A 200 -2.79 0.03 0.57
CA LEU A 200 -3.44 1.34 0.62
C LEU A 200 -4.44 1.39 1.79
N LEU A 201 -5.34 0.41 1.90
CA LEU A 201 -6.50 0.52 2.77
C LEU A 201 -6.22 0.28 4.26
N MET A 202 -5.12 -0.38 4.61
CA MET A 202 -4.86 -0.83 6.00
C MET A 202 -4.85 0.35 6.98
N GLU A 203 -4.04 1.35 6.67
CA GLU A 203 -3.93 2.56 7.48
C GLU A 203 -5.19 3.43 7.40
N HIS A 204 -5.74 3.60 6.20
CA HIS A 204 -6.88 4.49 5.96
C HIS A 204 -8.14 4.04 6.68
N ILE A 205 -8.44 2.74 6.61
CA ILE A 205 -9.56 2.15 7.34
C ILE A 205 -9.27 2.19 8.85
N TRP A 206 -8.01 2.00 9.27
CA TRP A 206 -7.66 2.09 10.68
C TRP A 206 -7.96 3.45 11.27
N TYR A 207 -7.48 4.55 10.68
CA TYR A 207 -7.74 5.88 11.23
C TYR A 207 -9.18 6.33 11.11
N ARG A 208 -9.94 5.75 10.17
CA ARG A 208 -11.39 5.94 10.11
C ARG A 208 -12.09 5.30 11.33
N VAL A 209 -11.70 4.08 11.70
CA VAL A 209 -12.30 3.37 12.84
C VAL A 209 -11.74 3.89 14.17
N PHE A 210 -10.45 4.19 14.24
CA PHE A 210 -9.73 4.64 15.43
C PHE A 210 -9.05 6.00 15.21
N PRO A 211 -9.82 7.11 15.10
CA PRO A 211 -9.25 8.44 14.94
C PRO A 211 -8.28 8.78 16.08
N GLY A 212 -7.12 9.35 15.72
CA GLY A 212 -6.10 9.77 16.69
C GLY A 212 -5.29 8.63 17.33
N GLN A 213 -5.50 7.38 16.94
CA GLN A 213 -4.71 6.25 17.43
C GLN A 213 -3.62 5.88 16.43
N ALA A 214 -2.41 6.42 16.60
CA ALA A 214 -1.21 6.07 15.84
C ALA A 214 -0.40 4.96 16.57
N PRO A 215 -0.66 3.67 16.27
CA PRO A 215 -0.03 2.56 16.97
C PRO A 215 1.49 2.50 16.73
N PRO A 216 2.35 2.59 17.75
CA PRO A 216 3.80 2.48 17.59
C PRO A 216 4.20 1.04 17.18
N ALA A 217 5.17 0.86 16.29
CA ALA A 217 5.57 -0.51 15.91
C ALA A 217 6.27 -1.28 17.03
N ASP A 218 7.08 -0.57 17.83
CA ASP A 218 7.74 -1.07 19.03
C ASP A 218 7.43 -0.14 20.21
N THR A 219 6.84 -0.69 21.26
CA THR A 219 6.50 0.07 22.48
C THR A 219 7.73 0.63 23.21
N ARG A 220 8.91 0.06 22.99
CA ARG A 220 10.18 0.47 23.61
C ARG A 220 10.83 1.63 22.85
N VAL A 221 10.64 1.69 21.53
CA VAL A 221 11.12 2.76 20.64
C VAL A 221 9.95 3.30 19.83
N PRO A 222 9.05 4.08 20.44
CA PRO A 222 7.77 4.45 19.85
C PRO A 222 7.86 5.60 18.82
N GLY A 223 8.93 5.67 18.03
CA GLY A 223 9.20 6.79 17.11
C GLY A 223 8.55 6.66 15.73
N HIS A 224 7.97 5.50 15.41
CA HIS A 224 7.30 5.24 14.14
C HIS A 224 6.11 4.30 14.36
N THR A 225 5.13 4.38 13.46
CA THR A 225 3.91 3.57 13.56
C THR A 225 4.12 2.16 13.02
N VAL A 226 3.24 1.23 13.37
CA VAL A 226 3.19 -0.11 12.79
C VAL A 226 3.01 -0.08 11.26
N PHE A 227 2.36 0.95 10.72
CA PHE A 227 2.19 1.15 9.28
C PHE A 227 3.49 1.59 8.61
N ASP A 228 4.30 2.43 9.28
CA ASP A 228 5.63 2.81 8.80
C ASP A 228 6.55 1.58 8.78
N HIS A 229 6.53 0.79 9.86
CA HIS A 229 7.29 -0.46 9.95
C HIS A 229 6.86 -1.47 8.87
N ALA A 230 5.55 -1.70 8.71
CA ALA A 230 5.05 -2.61 7.67
C ALA A 230 5.46 -2.14 6.27
N SER A 231 5.38 -0.83 6.00
CA SER A 231 5.80 -0.26 4.72
C SER A 231 7.31 -0.45 4.47
N ALA A 232 8.14 -0.20 5.48
CA ALA A 232 9.58 -0.43 5.43
C ALA A 232 9.92 -1.91 5.24
N ALA A 233 9.27 -2.80 5.98
CA ALA A 233 9.45 -4.25 5.87
C ALA A 233 9.02 -4.77 4.48
N MET A 234 7.90 -4.29 3.93
CA MET A 234 7.48 -4.64 2.57
C MET A 234 8.50 -4.16 1.52
N ALA A 235 9.05 -2.95 1.68
CA ALA A 235 10.11 -2.46 0.80
C ALA A 235 11.34 -3.39 0.85
N MET A 236 11.73 -3.85 2.04
CA MET A 236 12.82 -4.81 2.21
C MET A 236 12.47 -6.21 1.70
N ALA A 237 11.19 -6.58 1.64
CA ALA A 237 10.75 -7.84 1.05
C ALA A 237 11.20 -7.99 -0.42
N ASN A 238 11.33 -6.89 -1.16
CA ASN A 238 11.90 -6.92 -2.52
C ASN A 238 13.32 -7.49 -2.52
N TRP A 239 14.11 -7.25 -1.47
CA TRP A 239 15.47 -7.78 -1.36
C TRP A 239 15.57 -9.19 -0.76
N PHE A 240 14.52 -9.64 -0.06
CA PHE A 240 14.53 -10.88 0.72
C PHE A 240 13.49 -11.93 0.30
N SER A 241 12.66 -11.67 -0.72
CA SER A 241 11.57 -12.57 -1.18
C SER A 241 12.00 -14.02 -1.53
N GLY A 242 13.28 -14.21 -1.83
CA GLY A 242 13.91 -15.50 -2.10
C GLY A 242 14.91 -15.95 -1.04
N ALA A 243 14.83 -15.43 0.19
CA ALA A 243 15.66 -15.87 1.31
C ALA A 243 15.35 -17.33 1.65
N ARG A 244 16.40 -18.13 1.89
CA ARG A 244 16.28 -19.56 2.24
C ARG A 244 16.49 -19.83 3.72
N ASP A 245 17.10 -18.88 4.42
CA ASP A 245 17.47 -18.98 5.82
C ASP A 245 17.55 -17.57 6.45
N ARG A 246 17.82 -17.56 7.76
CA ARG A 246 17.87 -16.34 8.59
C ARG A 246 19.16 -15.54 8.44
N GLU A 247 20.11 -16.00 7.64
CA GLU A 247 21.40 -15.36 7.39
C GLU A 247 21.48 -14.78 5.96
N ALA A 248 20.46 -15.02 5.13
CA ALA A 248 20.38 -14.51 3.78
C ALA A 248 20.70 -13.01 3.70
N ALA A 249 21.63 -12.67 2.80
CA ALA A 249 21.99 -11.30 2.46
C ALA A 249 20.93 -10.66 1.55
N PRO A 250 20.75 -9.32 1.62
CA PRO A 250 19.85 -8.62 0.70
C PRO A 250 20.34 -8.80 -0.74
N ARG A 251 19.40 -9.06 -1.67
CA ARG A 251 19.68 -9.17 -3.10
C ARG A 251 18.73 -8.26 -3.87
N GLY A 252 19.24 -7.47 -4.79
CA GLY A 252 18.41 -6.61 -5.64
C GLY A 252 19.10 -5.27 -5.87
N TYR A 253 18.31 -4.25 -6.16
CA TYR A 253 18.82 -2.94 -6.56
C TYR A 253 18.27 -1.82 -5.69
N LEU A 254 19.11 -0.83 -5.42
CA LEU A 254 18.69 0.51 -5.04
C LEU A 254 18.83 1.39 -6.29
N VAL A 255 17.71 1.92 -6.79
CA VAL A 255 17.67 2.69 -8.03
C VAL A 255 17.34 4.14 -7.70
N VAL A 256 18.08 5.06 -8.31
CA VAL A 256 17.80 6.49 -8.24
C VAL A 256 17.53 6.98 -9.64
N ALA A 257 16.31 7.46 -9.88
CA ALA A 257 15.93 8.12 -11.11
C ALA A 257 15.77 9.61 -10.83
N ASP A 258 16.42 10.48 -11.61
CA ASP A 258 16.36 11.93 -11.41
C ASP A 258 16.13 12.63 -12.75
N LEU A 259 15.05 13.41 -12.83
CA LEU A 259 14.77 14.26 -13.99
C LEU A 259 15.63 15.52 -13.92
N ALA A 260 16.57 15.63 -14.86
CA ALA A 260 17.47 16.76 -14.93
C ALA A 260 16.75 18.07 -15.28
N SER A 261 17.30 19.19 -14.80
CA SER A 261 16.95 20.56 -15.23
C SER A 261 15.50 20.99 -14.97
N VAL A 262 14.79 20.36 -14.02
CA VAL A 262 13.39 20.71 -13.70
C VAL A 262 13.24 22.18 -13.27
N GLN A 263 14.20 22.75 -12.55
CA GLN A 263 14.15 24.16 -12.16
C GLN A 263 14.27 25.11 -13.35
N SER A 264 15.18 24.83 -14.28
CA SER A 264 15.31 25.60 -15.52
C SER A 264 14.05 25.50 -16.37
N TRP A 265 13.44 24.31 -16.46
CA TRP A 265 12.17 24.09 -17.17
C TRP A 265 11.02 24.94 -16.59
N ILE A 266 10.85 24.93 -15.27
CA ILE A 266 9.82 25.73 -14.59
C ILE A 266 10.09 27.22 -14.76
N GLY A 267 11.36 27.63 -14.76
CA GLY A 267 11.80 29.02 -14.91
C GLY A 267 11.41 29.68 -16.25
N GLU A 268 11.10 28.90 -17.29
CA GLU A 268 10.66 29.42 -18.59
C GLU A 268 9.20 29.93 -18.59
N ALA A 269 8.45 29.69 -17.51
CA ALA A 269 7.07 30.11 -17.39
C ALA A 269 6.90 31.65 -17.35
N ARG A 270 5.99 32.19 -18.17
CA ARG A 270 5.69 33.65 -18.21
C ARG A 270 4.48 34.04 -17.36
N ARG A 271 3.65 33.08 -16.96
CA ARG A 271 2.44 33.26 -16.15
C ARG A 271 2.37 32.20 -15.06
N LEU A 272 1.65 32.50 -13.97
CA LEU A 272 1.45 31.54 -12.87
C LEU A 272 0.82 30.22 -13.33
N ARG A 273 -0.12 30.27 -14.29
CA ARG A 273 -0.71 29.06 -14.89
C ARG A 273 0.33 28.22 -15.62
N ASP A 274 1.25 28.86 -16.34
CA ASP A 274 2.31 28.18 -17.09
C ASP A 274 3.30 27.53 -16.10
N MET A 275 3.62 28.22 -14.99
CA MET A 275 4.47 27.72 -13.92
C MET A 275 3.85 26.52 -13.20
N TRP A 276 2.54 26.60 -12.89
CA TRP A 276 1.79 25.48 -12.33
C TRP A 276 1.77 24.29 -13.30
N ALA A 277 1.47 24.52 -14.57
CA ALA A 277 1.44 23.47 -15.58
C ALA A 277 2.82 22.82 -15.79
N ALA A 278 3.89 23.62 -15.80
CA ALA A 278 5.26 23.13 -15.91
C ALA A 278 5.65 22.25 -14.70
N SER A 279 5.33 22.71 -13.49
CA SER A 279 5.55 21.93 -12.25
C SER A 279 4.73 20.64 -12.24
N TRP A 280 3.45 20.72 -12.61
CA TRP A 280 2.57 19.55 -12.70
C TRP A 280 3.05 18.53 -13.72
N LEU A 281 3.48 19.00 -14.89
CA LEU A 281 4.02 18.15 -15.94
C LEU A 281 5.31 17.46 -15.49
N ALA A 282 6.20 18.17 -14.78
CA ALA A 282 7.40 17.57 -14.19
C ALA A 282 7.05 16.44 -13.20
N SER A 283 6.11 16.67 -12.28
CA SER A 283 5.64 15.64 -11.35
C SER A 283 4.96 14.47 -12.06
N PHE A 284 4.12 14.73 -13.06
CA PHE A 284 3.47 13.69 -13.85
C PHE A 284 4.49 12.83 -14.59
N LEU A 285 5.46 13.45 -15.26
CA LEU A 285 6.54 12.71 -15.94
C LEU A 285 7.39 11.90 -14.96
N ALA A 286 7.71 12.44 -13.79
CA ALA A 286 8.43 11.71 -12.75
C ALA A 286 7.63 10.48 -12.29
N TRP A 287 6.33 10.62 -12.05
CA TRP A 287 5.45 9.49 -11.71
C TRP A 287 5.41 8.46 -12.83
N ARG A 288 5.16 8.87 -14.08
CA ARG A 288 5.06 7.96 -15.24
C ARG A 288 6.38 7.24 -15.55
N THR A 289 7.51 7.83 -15.16
CA THR A 289 8.84 7.21 -15.28
C THR A 289 8.97 5.98 -14.39
N VAL A 290 8.42 6.02 -13.17
CA VAL A 290 8.52 4.93 -12.19
C VAL A 290 7.26 4.05 -12.12
N GLU A 291 6.13 4.52 -12.64
CA GLU A 291 4.85 3.81 -12.63
C GLU A 291 4.96 2.35 -13.09
N PRO A 292 5.65 1.98 -14.18
CA PRO A 292 5.73 0.58 -14.61
C PRO A 292 6.39 -0.34 -13.57
N LEU A 293 7.33 0.18 -12.78
CA LEU A 293 7.99 -0.56 -11.70
C LEU A 293 7.07 -0.70 -10.50
N VAL A 294 6.35 0.36 -10.14
CA VAL A 294 5.34 0.35 -9.07
C VAL A 294 4.20 -0.60 -9.42
N GLU A 295 3.72 -0.56 -10.66
CA GLU A 295 2.67 -1.47 -11.17
C GLU A 295 3.10 -2.92 -11.07
N ARG A 296 4.35 -3.24 -11.45
CA ARG A 296 4.81 -4.63 -11.51
C ARG A 296 5.19 -5.21 -10.15
N TYR A 297 5.75 -4.39 -9.27
CA TYR A 297 6.33 -4.88 -8.02
C TYR A 297 5.56 -4.46 -6.79
N GLY A 298 4.62 -3.52 -6.86
CA GLY A 298 3.88 -3.04 -5.70
C GLY A 298 4.26 -1.62 -5.29
N PRO A 299 3.50 -0.99 -4.39
CA PRO A 299 3.71 0.40 -3.97
C PRO A 299 4.98 0.62 -3.16
N ASP A 300 5.40 -0.41 -2.43
CA ASP A 300 6.51 -0.39 -1.48
C ASP A 300 7.90 -0.35 -2.14
N VAL A 301 7.99 -0.53 -3.46
CA VAL A 301 9.24 -0.29 -4.19
C VAL A 301 9.62 1.19 -4.23
N LEU A 302 8.66 2.09 -4.04
CA LEU A 302 8.90 3.53 -4.07
C LEU A 302 9.22 4.03 -2.65
N LEU A 303 10.51 4.21 -2.36
CA LEU A 303 10.96 4.78 -1.08
C LEU A 303 10.75 6.29 -1.04
N GLN A 304 11.00 6.96 -2.16
CA GLN A 304 10.86 8.41 -2.28
C GLN A 304 10.25 8.77 -3.65
N PRO A 305 9.13 9.52 -3.67
CA PRO A 305 8.24 9.77 -2.54
C PRO A 305 7.50 8.48 -2.16
N PRO A 306 7.16 8.21 -0.89
CA PRO A 306 6.39 7.01 -0.55
C PRO A 306 5.03 7.03 -1.28
N ALA A 307 4.59 5.88 -1.79
CA ALA A 307 3.29 5.75 -2.47
C ALA A 307 2.08 5.92 -1.51
N ARG A 308 2.32 5.72 -0.21
CA ARG A 308 1.34 5.91 0.86
C ARG A 308 0.86 7.36 0.90
N LEU A 309 -0.47 7.56 0.87
CA LEU A 309 -1.13 8.88 0.83
C LEU A 309 -0.74 9.75 -0.39
N HIS A 310 -0.15 9.16 -1.44
CA HIS A 310 0.35 9.92 -2.58
C HIS A 310 -0.73 10.07 -3.68
N PRO A 311 -1.17 11.31 -4.04
CA PRO A 311 -2.29 11.52 -4.94
C PRO A 311 -2.16 10.86 -6.33
N PHE A 312 -0.96 10.89 -6.93
CA PHE A 312 -0.70 10.23 -8.21
C PHE A 312 -0.87 8.70 -8.15
N TYR A 313 -0.32 8.06 -7.12
CA TYR A 313 -0.50 6.63 -6.90
C TYR A 313 -1.97 6.28 -6.63
N THR A 314 -2.68 7.10 -5.84
CA THR A 314 -4.11 6.91 -5.56
C THR A 314 -4.95 6.99 -6.83
N ALA A 315 -4.72 8.00 -7.67
CA ALA A 315 -5.40 8.15 -8.96
C ALA A 315 -5.13 6.94 -9.87
N TRP A 316 -3.87 6.50 -9.95
CA TRP A 316 -3.49 5.32 -10.70
C TRP A 316 -4.21 4.06 -10.19
N LEU A 317 -4.19 3.79 -8.88
CA LEU A 317 -4.82 2.60 -8.30
C LEU A 317 -6.34 2.61 -8.47
N LEU A 318 -6.99 3.78 -8.33
CA LEU A 318 -8.42 3.92 -8.63
C LEU A 318 -8.73 3.53 -10.08
N SER A 319 -7.89 3.93 -11.03
CA SER A 319 -8.05 3.53 -12.43
C SER A 319 -7.96 2.01 -12.60
N LYS A 320 -7.04 1.34 -11.88
CA LYS A 320 -6.90 -0.13 -11.89
C LYS A 320 -8.07 -0.84 -11.21
N LEU A 321 -8.71 -0.19 -10.24
CA LEU A 321 -9.96 -0.64 -9.62
C LEU A 321 -11.21 -0.35 -10.48
N GLY A 322 -11.04 0.26 -11.66
CA GLY A 322 -12.11 0.54 -12.61
C GLY A 322 -12.86 1.85 -12.34
N PHE A 323 -12.23 2.82 -11.69
CA PHE A 323 -12.75 4.17 -11.48
C PHE A 323 -11.88 5.18 -12.23
N ARG A 324 -12.37 5.71 -13.36
CA ARG A 324 -11.60 6.65 -14.20
C ARG A 324 -11.83 8.10 -13.79
N LYS A 325 -13.00 8.39 -13.23
CA LYS A 325 -13.38 9.70 -12.70
C LYS A 325 -13.95 9.53 -11.30
N TRP A 326 -13.91 10.59 -10.50
CA TRP A 326 -14.51 10.60 -9.17
C TRP A 326 -16.00 10.24 -9.19
N SER A 327 -16.74 10.69 -10.20
CA SER A 327 -18.14 10.35 -10.40
C SER A 327 -18.41 8.84 -10.54
N ASP A 328 -17.44 8.07 -11.03
CA ASP A 328 -17.56 6.61 -11.14
C ASP A 328 -17.53 5.98 -9.75
N LEU A 329 -16.68 6.52 -8.86
CA LEU A 329 -16.57 6.12 -7.47
C LEU A 329 -17.84 6.49 -6.68
N GLU A 330 -18.39 7.68 -6.91
CA GLU A 330 -19.64 8.12 -6.28
C GLU A 330 -20.84 7.25 -6.69
N LYS A 331 -20.93 6.87 -7.97
CA LYS A 331 -21.95 5.94 -8.46
C LYS A 331 -21.76 4.56 -7.83
N GLY A 332 -20.54 4.02 -7.90
CA GLY A 332 -20.23 2.71 -7.33
C GLY A 332 -20.47 2.64 -5.82
N ALA A 333 -20.28 3.74 -5.08
CA ALA A 333 -20.56 3.82 -3.65
C ALA A 333 -22.05 3.65 -3.30
N ARG A 334 -22.97 3.96 -4.23
CA ARG A 334 -24.41 3.74 -4.03
C ARG A 334 -24.79 2.26 -4.15
N GLU A 335 -23.98 1.48 -4.85
CA GLU A 335 -24.27 0.10 -5.24
C GLU A 335 -23.43 -0.92 -4.44
N SER A 336 -22.28 -0.50 -3.91
CA SER A 336 -21.35 -1.37 -3.21
C SER A 336 -20.83 -0.75 -1.92
N ARG A 337 -21.02 -1.47 -0.81
CA ARG A 337 -20.47 -1.09 0.51
C ARG A 337 -18.94 -0.95 0.47
N ALA A 338 -18.25 -1.82 -0.26
CA ALA A 338 -16.78 -1.75 -0.39
C ALA A 338 -16.35 -0.45 -1.07
N VAL A 339 -17.08 -0.03 -2.11
CA VAL A 339 -16.81 1.21 -2.83
C VAL A 339 -17.17 2.43 -1.99
N ASP A 340 -18.25 2.38 -1.20
CA ASP A 340 -18.57 3.47 -0.26
C ASP A 340 -17.50 3.63 0.82
N VAL A 341 -16.98 2.52 1.38
CA VAL A 341 -15.86 2.59 2.32
C VAL A 341 -14.64 3.23 1.65
N LEU A 342 -14.27 2.79 0.45
CA LEU A 342 -13.17 3.38 -0.33
C LEU A 342 -13.36 4.88 -0.55
N ARG A 343 -14.53 5.30 -1.05
CA ARG A 343 -14.84 6.72 -1.27
C ARG A 343 -14.67 7.53 0.01
N ARG A 344 -15.28 7.08 1.10
CA ARG A 344 -15.27 7.84 2.35
C ARG A 344 -13.89 7.88 3.02
N VAL A 345 -12.96 6.95 2.72
CA VAL A 345 -11.58 7.05 3.24
C VAL A 345 -10.68 7.95 2.40
N LEU A 346 -11.01 8.15 1.12
CA LEU A 346 -10.27 9.02 0.21
C LEU A 346 -10.77 10.47 0.23
N GLU A 347 -12.08 10.67 0.31
CA GLU A 347 -12.76 11.97 0.24
C GLU A 347 -12.14 13.10 1.11
N PRO A 348 -11.64 12.84 2.34
CA PRO A 348 -11.06 13.91 3.17
C PRO A 348 -9.79 14.55 2.59
N TRP A 349 -9.07 13.87 1.68
CA TRP A 349 -7.75 14.31 1.22
C TRP A 349 -7.51 14.12 -0.29
N PHE A 350 -8.41 13.43 -1.00
CA PHE A 350 -8.29 13.18 -2.43
C PHE A 350 -9.60 13.50 -3.17
N GLN A 351 -9.54 14.42 -4.12
CA GLN A 351 -10.70 14.94 -4.87
C GLN A 351 -10.85 14.32 -6.27
N GLY A 352 -10.28 13.13 -6.50
CA GLY A 352 -10.40 12.42 -7.78
C GLY A 352 -9.38 12.80 -8.84
N TRP A 353 -8.54 13.81 -8.59
CA TRP A 353 -7.46 14.20 -9.49
C TRP A 353 -6.26 14.74 -8.69
N PRO A 354 -5.01 14.37 -9.04
CA PRO A 354 -3.82 14.92 -8.39
C PRO A 354 -3.56 16.34 -8.91
N VAL A 355 -4.22 17.34 -8.33
CA VAL A 355 -4.08 18.75 -8.73
C VAL A 355 -2.69 19.30 -8.38
N ASP A 356 -2.12 18.85 -7.26
CA ASP A 356 -0.86 19.38 -6.75
C ASP A 356 0.36 18.61 -7.30
N PRO A 357 1.40 19.32 -7.78
CA PRO A 357 2.65 18.73 -8.27
C PRO A 357 3.50 18.16 -7.11
N THR A 358 3.11 16.99 -6.64
CA THR A 358 3.64 16.38 -5.40
C THR A 358 4.77 15.39 -5.62
N VAL A 359 4.99 14.94 -6.86
CA VAL A 359 6.07 13.99 -7.18
C VAL A 359 7.35 14.79 -7.41
N PRO A 360 8.43 14.54 -6.65
CA PRO A 360 9.72 15.18 -6.88
C PRO A 360 10.36 14.70 -8.19
N SER A 361 11.32 15.47 -8.72
CA SER A 361 12.12 15.09 -9.90
C SER A 361 12.93 13.81 -9.66
N ARG A 362 13.31 13.58 -8.41
CA ARG A 362 14.10 12.45 -7.97
C ARG A 362 13.24 11.41 -7.26
N ALA A 363 13.22 10.21 -7.81
CA ALA A 363 12.62 9.04 -7.20
C ALA A 363 13.71 8.06 -6.73
N VAL A 364 13.51 7.47 -5.55
CA VAL A 364 14.37 6.41 -5.01
C VAL A 364 13.54 5.14 -4.89
N LEU A 365 14.04 4.05 -5.48
CA LEU A 365 13.36 2.77 -5.53
C LEU A 365 14.20 1.62 -4.98
N VAL A 366 13.52 0.65 -4.39
CA VAL A 366 14.08 -0.65 -4.01
C VAL A 366 13.45 -1.71 -4.91
N LEU A 367 14.26 -2.34 -5.75
CA LEU A 367 13.80 -3.31 -6.72
C LEU A 367 14.30 -4.72 -6.39
N PRO A 368 13.48 -5.75 -6.64
CA PRO A 368 13.87 -7.12 -6.42
C PRO A 368 14.85 -7.61 -7.51
N PRO A 369 15.59 -8.71 -7.30
CA PRO A 369 16.49 -9.29 -8.32
C PRO A 369 15.75 -9.62 -9.63
N GLU A 370 14.48 -9.99 -9.53
CA GLU A 370 13.60 -10.30 -10.66
C GLU A 370 13.28 -9.07 -11.53
N ALA A 371 13.70 -7.87 -11.12
CA ALA A 371 13.65 -6.65 -11.92
C ALA A 371 14.45 -6.73 -13.23
N GLY A 372 15.40 -7.66 -13.31
CA GLY A 372 16.25 -7.87 -14.48
C GLY A 372 17.65 -7.30 -14.27
N SER A 373 18.36 -7.15 -15.37
CA SER A 373 19.68 -6.52 -15.43
C SER A 373 19.57 -5.00 -15.27
N ARG A 374 20.70 -4.37 -14.92
CA ARG A 374 20.83 -2.91 -14.87
C ARG A 374 20.33 -2.24 -16.16
N ASP A 375 20.77 -2.73 -17.32
CA ASP A 375 20.42 -2.15 -18.63
C ASP A 375 18.93 -2.31 -18.96
N GLU A 376 18.28 -3.36 -18.47
CA GLU A 376 16.82 -3.52 -18.61
C GLU A 376 16.07 -2.51 -17.74
N ILE A 377 16.52 -2.30 -16.50
CA ILE A 377 15.94 -1.32 -15.58
C ILE A 377 16.10 0.10 -16.15
N GLU A 378 17.31 0.47 -16.60
CA GLU A 378 17.57 1.78 -17.21
C GLU A 378 16.70 2.01 -18.45
N ARG A 379 16.55 0.99 -19.32
CA ARG A 379 15.65 1.05 -20.48
C ARG A 379 14.19 1.21 -20.09
N LEU A 380 13.71 0.50 -19.06
CA LEU A 380 12.33 0.61 -18.58
C LEU A 380 12.04 2.02 -18.05
N VAL A 381 12.95 2.59 -17.26
CA VAL A 381 12.85 3.96 -16.73
C VAL A 381 12.81 4.97 -17.89
N ALA A 382 13.75 4.88 -18.84
CA ALA A 382 13.80 5.79 -19.99
C ALA A 382 12.57 5.66 -20.91
N ALA A 383 12.05 4.43 -21.08
CA ALA A 383 10.84 4.17 -21.86
C ALA A 383 9.59 4.73 -21.17
N GLY A 384 9.49 4.64 -19.84
CA GLY A 384 8.40 5.23 -19.05
C GLY A 384 8.30 6.74 -19.27
N TYR A 385 9.43 7.46 -19.17
CA TYR A 385 9.49 8.89 -19.44
C TYR A 385 9.12 9.21 -20.90
N SER A 386 9.80 8.57 -21.85
CA SER A 386 9.62 8.87 -23.28
C SER A 386 8.21 8.55 -23.76
N GLY A 387 7.63 7.45 -23.27
CA GLY A 387 6.26 7.04 -23.57
C GLY A 387 5.24 8.04 -23.04
N ALA A 388 5.42 8.52 -21.81
CA ALA A 388 4.55 9.55 -21.22
C ALA A 388 4.58 10.85 -22.02
N TRP A 389 5.78 11.33 -22.38
CA TRP A 389 5.93 12.54 -23.19
C TRP A 389 5.24 12.41 -24.56
N ARG A 390 5.42 11.27 -25.24
CA ARG A 390 4.77 10.99 -26.52
C ARG A 390 3.24 10.94 -26.41
N SER A 391 2.71 10.34 -25.33
CA SER A 391 1.26 10.29 -25.09
C SER A 391 0.68 11.70 -24.98
N ILE A 392 1.31 12.55 -24.16
CA ILE A 392 0.88 13.94 -23.97
C ILE A 392 0.93 14.70 -25.29
N ALA A 393 2.03 14.61 -26.04
CA ALA A 393 2.18 15.28 -27.33
C ALA A 393 1.11 14.82 -28.34
N SER A 394 0.80 13.51 -28.37
CA SER A 394 -0.23 12.96 -29.25
C SER A 394 -1.63 13.43 -28.88
N GLU A 395 -1.97 13.45 -27.60
CA GLU A 395 -3.28 13.94 -27.11
C GLU A 395 -3.45 15.44 -27.40
N LEU A 396 -2.40 16.23 -27.19
CA LEU A 396 -2.42 17.66 -27.51
C LEU A 396 -2.57 17.92 -29.01
N ALA A 397 -1.89 17.14 -29.86
CA ALA A 397 -2.03 17.26 -31.31
C ALA A 397 -3.48 17.01 -31.75
N GLY A 398 -4.09 15.93 -31.25
CA GLY A 398 -5.50 15.61 -31.52
C GLY A 398 -6.45 16.71 -31.05
N TYR A 399 -6.26 17.23 -29.83
CA TYR A 399 -7.07 18.34 -29.31
C TYR A 399 -6.95 19.61 -30.17
N VAL A 400 -5.75 19.94 -30.63
CA VAL A 400 -5.52 21.09 -31.51
C VAL A 400 -6.20 20.89 -32.87
N GLU A 401 -6.16 19.68 -33.43
CA GLU A 401 -6.86 19.35 -34.68
C GLU A 401 -8.37 19.53 -34.54
N GLU A 402 -8.98 18.99 -33.48
CA GLU A 402 -10.41 19.16 -33.17
C GLU A 402 -10.80 20.63 -32.99
N LEU A 403 -9.97 21.40 -32.29
CA LEU A 403 -10.20 22.83 -32.06
C LEU A 403 -10.15 23.61 -33.38
N VAL A 404 -9.17 23.33 -34.24
CA VAL A 404 -9.03 23.95 -35.56
C VAL A 404 -10.23 23.61 -36.44
N GLU A 405 -10.70 22.37 -36.43
CA GLU A 405 -11.88 21.95 -37.18
C GLU A 405 -13.15 22.66 -36.71
N SER A 406 -13.37 22.73 -35.39
CA SER A 406 -14.50 23.47 -34.78
C SER A 406 -14.49 24.95 -35.16
N LEU A 407 -13.31 25.59 -35.15
CA LEU A 407 -13.16 26.98 -35.57
C LEU A 407 -13.48 27.16 -37.06
N LYS A 408 -13.03 26.25 -37.94
CA LYS A 408 -13.37 26.29 -39.38
C LYS A 408 -14.87 26.14 -39.63
N GLN A 409 -15.55 25.24 -38.91
CA GLN A 409 -17.00 25.02 -39.00
C GLN A 409 -17.81 26.21 -38.46
N ASN A 410 -17.37 26.84 -37.37
CA ASN A 410 -18.01 28.06 -36.87
C ASN A 410 -17.79 29.26 -37.82
N THR A 411 -16.64 29.31 -38.51
CA THR A 411 -16.38 30.37 -39.50
C THR A 411 -17.23 30.18 -40.77
N SER A 412 -17.57 28.94 -41.15
CA SER A 412 -18.44 28.67 -42.31
C SER A 412 -19.93 28.99 -42.04
N LEU A 413 -20.38 28.91 -40.78
CA LEU A 413 -21.71 29.39 -40.36
C LEU A 413 -21.81 30.93 -40.36
N VAL A 414 -20.73 31.63 -40.01
CA VAL A 414 -20.64 33.10 -40.14
C VAL A 414 -20.60 33.54 -41.61
N GLY A 415 -20.02 32.73 -42.50
CA GLY A 415 -20.05 32.95 -43.95
C GLY A 415 -21.45 32.87 -44.57
N LYS A 416 -22.29 31.91 -44.14
CA LYS A 416 -23.68 31.77 -44.65
C LYS A 416 -24.63 32.91 -44.24
N HIS A 417 -24.33 33.63 -43.16
CA HIS A 417 -25.12 34.81 -42.77
C HIS A 417 -24.73 36.11 -43.52
N ARG A 418 -23.63 36.11 -44.30
CA ARG A 418 -23.21 37.27 -45.10
C ARG A 418 -23.69 37.23 -46.56
N GLU A 419 -24.21 36.10 -47.05
CA GLU A 419 -24.83 35.99 -48.39
C GLU A 419 -26.36 36.19 -48.39
N LEU A 420 -26.95 36.57 -47.24
CA LEU A 420 -28.38 36.88 -47.09
C LEU A 420 -28.63 38.34 -46.66
N ARG A 421 -27.79 39.29 -47.10
CA ARG A 421 -28.04 40.73 -46.96
C ARG A 421 -28.04 41.44 -48.30
#